data_AF-A0A7L5RW74-F1
#
_entry.id   AF-A0A7L5RW74-F1
#
_cell.length_a   1.000
_cell.length_b   1.000
_cell.length_c   1.000
_cell.angle_alpha   90.00
_cell.angle_beta   90.00
_cell.angle_gamma   90.00
#
_symmetry.space_group_name_H-M   'P 1'
#
loop_
_entity.id
_entity.type
_entity.pdbx_description
1 polymer ?
#
loop_
_entity_poly.entity_id
_entity_poly.type
_entity_poly.pdbx_seq_one_letter_code
_entity_poly.pdbx_strand_id
1 'polypeptide(L)' 'MKNRKLKVRPGFYDYQYSAERRRHEPHKTPPAVPFILLKGYWLEKANFLIDKPIKVEVRENKLVLTVEAT' A
#
# COMPACT_ATOMS: atom_id res chain seq x y z
N MET A 1 22.11 -7.60 7.26
CA MET A 1 20.82 -7.15 6.69
C MET A 1 20.78 -5.63 6.66
N LYS A 2 20.42 -5.01 5.52
CA LYS A 2 20.17 -3.56 5.48
C LYS A 2 18.72 -3.31 5.89
N ASN A 3 18.50 -3.02 7.17
CA ASN A 3 17.17 -2.67 7.67
C ASN A 3 16.83 -1.24 7.25
N ARG A 4 15.65 -1.03 6.66
CA ARG A 4 15.13 0.30 6.33
C ARG A 4 14.01 0.65 7.30
N LYS A 5 14.08 1.85 7.89
CA LYS A 5 13.01 2.39 8.72
C LYS A 5 11.99 3.08 7.82
N LEU A 6 10.75 2.63 7.88
CA LEU A 6 9.62 3.24 7.18
C LEU A 6 8.68 3.88 8.21
N LYS A 7 7.89 4.84 7.75
CA LYS A 7 6.87 5.51 8.56
C LYS A 7 5.49 5.20 7.96
N VAL A 8 4.56 4.80 8.82
CA VAL A 8 3.12 4.76 8.48
C VAL A 8 2.63 6.20 8.37
N ARG A 9 2.00 6.53 7.24
CA ARG A 9 1.47 7.86 6.96
C ARG A 9 -0.02 7.76 6.59
N PRO A 10 -0.79 8.86 6.68
CA PRO A 10 -2.14 8.86 6.13
C PRO A 10 -2.09 8.73 4.60
N GLY A 11 -3.01 7.93 4.05
CA GLY A 11 -3.33 7.83 2.63
C GLY A 11 -4.86 7.83 2.44
N PHE A 12 -5.30 7.79 1.19
CA PHE A 12 -6.72 7.74 0.83
C PHE A 12 -6.90 6.73 -0.29
N TYR A 13 -8.04 6.06 -0.36
CA TYR A 13 -8.35 5.18 -1.50
C TYR A 13 -8.53 6.03 -2.76
N ASP A 14 -7.88 5.64 -3.86
CA ASP A 14 -8.02 6.31 -5.16
C ASP A 14 -9.48 6.29 -5.66
N TYR A 15 -10.23 5.26 -5.28
CA TYR A 15 -11.57 4.95 -5.81
C TYR A 15 -12.69 5.08 -4.76
N GLN A 16 -12.86 6.26 -4.15
CA GLN A 16 -14.07 6.52 -3.34
C GLN A 16 -14.81 7.83 -3.67
N TYR A 17 -14.41 8.52 -4.74
CA TYR A 17 -15.17 9.64 -5.29
C TYR A 17 -16.03 9.21 -6.48
N SER A 18 -16.90 8.20 -6.30
CA SER A 18 -17.96 7.98 -7.29
C SER A 18 -18.88 9.21 -7.32
N ALA A 19 -19.34 9.62 -8.50
CA ALA A 19 -20.24 10.76 -8.66
C ALA A 19 -21.56 10.58 -7.86
N GLU A 20 -21.93 9.35 -7.53
CA GLU A 20 -23.07 9.01 -6.68
C GLU A 20 -22.82 9.35 -5.19
N ARG A 21 -21.62 9.05 -4.65
CA ARG A 21 -21.29 9.44 -3.26
C ARG A 21 -21.26 10.95 -3.06
N ARG A 22 -20.80 11.73 -4.05
CA ARG A 22 -20.89 13.21 -4.01
C ARG A 22 -22.32 13.73 -3.95
N ARG A 23 -23.28 13.03 -4.57
CA ARG A 23 -24.68 13.45 -4.58
C ARG A 23 -25.37 13.23 -3.24
N HIS A 24 -25.04 12.15 -2.53
CA HIS A 24 -25.65 11.83 -1.24
C HIS A 24 -24.92 12.44 -0.03
N GLU A 25 -23.60 12.63 -0.10
CA GLU A 25 -22.81 13.20 1.01
C GLU A 25 -21.75 14.20 0.49
N PRO A 26 -22.16 15.35 -0.08
CA PRO A 26 -21.26 16.31 -0.73
C PRO A 26 -20.16 16.89 0.18
N HIS A 27 -20.28 16.72 1.50
CA HIS A 27 -19.36 17.28 2.49
C HIS A 27 -18.51 16.26 3.25
N LYS A 28 -18.61 14.95 2.96
CA LYS A 28 -17.82 13.93 3.67
C LYS A 28 -16.58 13.54 2.88
N THR A 29 -15.44 14.05 3.33
CA THR A 29 -14.14 13.48 2.95
C THR A 29 -14.01 12.09 3.57
N PRO A 30 -13.69 11.04 2.79
CA PRO A 30 -13.44 9.72 3.35
C PRO A 30 -12.35 9.76 4.42
N PRO A 31 -12.43 8.91 5.46
CA PRO A 31 -11.38 8.85 6.46
C PRO A 31 -10.05 8.46 5.82
N ALA A 32 -8.96 9.05 6.31
CA ALA A 32 -7.62 8.62 5.93
C ALA A 32 -7.36 7.18 6.40
N VAL A 33 -6.60 6.44 5.61
CA VAL A 33 -6.18 5.06 5.92
C VAL A 33 -4.67 4.97 6.16
N PRO A 34 -4.19 4.00 6.94
CA PRO A 34 -2.76 3.75 7.09
C PRO A 34 -2.10 3.39 5.76
N PHE A 35 -1.00 4.04 5.43
CA PHE A 35 -0.24 3.83 4.20
C PHE A 35 1.25 3.66 4.48
N ILE A 36 1.88 2.66 3.85
CA ILE A 36 3.33 2.42 3.87
C ILE A 36 3.86 2.56 2.44
N LEU A 37 4.79 3.50 2.24
CA LEU A 37 5.43 3.69 0.94
C LEU A 37 6.67 2.80 0.79
N LEU A 38 6.64 1.88 -0.16
CA LEU A 38 7.77 1.05 -0.58
C LEU A 38 8.22 1.49 -1.98
N LYS A 39 9.33 2.22 -2.09
CA LYS A 39 9.90 2.66 -3.37
C LYS A 39 11.42 2.68 -3.34
N GLY A 40 12.04 2.34 -4.47
CA GLY A 40 13.46 2.56 -4.77
C GLY A 40 14.20 1.31 -5.23
N TYR A 41 15.40 1.50 -5.81
CA TYR A 41 16.25 0.44 -6.39
C TYR A 41 16.62 -0.72 -5.45
N TRP A 42 16.35 -0.58 -4.15
CA TRP A 42 16.58 -1.66 -3.18
C TRP A 42 15.51 -2.76 -3.28
N LEU A 43 14.32 -2.45 -3.79
CA LEU A 43 13.27 -3.43 -4.07
C LEU A 43 13.70 -4.34 -5.23
N GLU A 44 14.22 -3.74 -6.29
CA GLU A 44 14.76 -4.44 -7.46
C GLU A 44 15.91 -5.39 -7.04
N LYS A 45 16.85 -4.92 -6.20
CA LYS A 45 17.90 -5.75 -5.61
C LYS A 45 17.38 -6.92 -4.75
N ALA A 46 16.13 -6.83 -4.29
CA ALA A 46 15.44 -7.88 -3.55
C ALA A 46 14.44 -8.67 -4.43
N ASN A 47 14.55 -8.55 -5.77
CA ASN A 47 13.73 -9.24 -6.77
C ASN A 47 12.26 -8.79 -6.85
N PHE A 48 11.90 -7.66 -6.24
CA PHE A 48 10.60 -6.99 -6.42
C PHE A 48 10.66 -6.16 -7.70
N LEU A 49 10.55 -6.83 -8.84
CA LEU A 49 10.61 -6.22 -10.18
C LEU A 49 9.23 -5.64 -10.57
N ILE A 50 9.24 -4.75 -11.56
CA ILE A 50 8.00 -4.23 -12.18
C ILE A 50 7.20 -5.42 -12.73
N ASP A 51 5.88 -5.38 -12.57
CA ASP A 51 4.90 -6.41 -12.99
C ASP A 51 5.06 -7.80 -12.35
N LYS A 52 5.99 -7.97 -11.40
CA LYS A 52 6.12 -9.23 -10.66
C LYS A 52 5.04 -9.33 -9.58
N PRO A 53 4.26 -10.44 -9.54
CA PRO A 53 3.27 -10.62 -8.49
C PRO A 53 3.94 -10.75 -7.11
N ILE A 54 3.29 -10.15 -6.12
CA ILE A 54 3.71 -10.21 -4.71
C ILE A 54 2.58 -10.78 -3.88
N LYS A 55 2.95 -11.62 -2.91
CA LYS A 55 2.07 -12.11 -1.86
C LYS A 55 2.28 -11.28 -0.60
N VAL A 56 1.18 -10.93 0.06
CA VAL A 56 1.20 -10.27 1.37
C VAL A 56 0.49 -11.14 2.38
N GLU A 57 1.24 -11.64 3.37
CA GLU A 57 0.65 -12.29 4.54
C GLU A 57 0.47 -11.26 5.67
N VAL A 58 -0.75 -11.17 6.19
CA VAL A 58 -1.10 -10.33 7.34
C VAL A 58 -1.17 -11.20 8.58
N ARG A 59 -0.42 -10.81 9.62
CA ARG A 59 -0.45 -11.42 10.95
C ARG A 59 -0.56 -10.31 12.00
N GLU A 60 -0.82 -10.69 13.24
CA GLU A 60 -0.80 -9.73 14.35
C GLU A 60 0.55 -8.98 14.38
N ASN A 61 0.48 -7.64 14.30
CA ASN A 61 1.63 -6.72 14.30
C ASN A 61 2.69 -6.97 13.21
N LYS A 62 2.37 -7.70 12.13
CA LYS A 62 3.37 -8.11 11.14
C LYS A 62 2.77 -8.25 9.74
N LEU A 63 3.48 -7.69 8.76
CA LEU A 63 3.27 -7.93 7.34
C LEU A 63 4.48 -8.68 6.78
N VAL A 64 4.25 -9.74 6.01
CA VAL A 64 5.29 -10.44 5.25
C VAL A 64 5.00 -10.26 3.78
N LEU A 65 5.95 -9.64 3.06
CA LEU A 65 5.87 -9.47 1.61
C LEU A 65 6.84 -10.45 0.97
N THR A 66 6.36 -11.24 0.03
CA THR A 66 7.17 -12.20 -0.74
C THR A 66 6.92 -12.02 -2.22
N VAL A 67 7.98 -12.13 -3.02
CA VAL A 67 7.87 -12.24 -4.47
C VAL A 67 7.45 -13.66 -4.80
N GLU A 68 6.46 -13.83 -5.67
CA GLU A 68 6.10 -15.17 -6.11
C GLU A 68 7.13 -15.68 -7.13
N ALA A 69 7.54 -16.94 -6.98
CA ALA A 69 8.35 -17.61 -7.98
C ALA A 69 7.45 -17.93 -9.17
N THR A 70 7.92 -17.55 -10.36
CA THR A 70 7.26 -17.89 -11.63
C THR A 70 7.52 -19.35 -11.98
#